data_AF-A0A1V6KKR6-F1
#
_entry.id   AF-A0A1V6KKR6-F1
#
_cell.length_a   1.000
_cell.length_b   1.000
_cell.length_c   1.000
_cell.angle_alpha   90.00
_cell.angle_beta   90.00
_cell.angle_gamma   90.00
#
_symmetry.space_group_name_H-M   'P 1'
#
loop_
_entity.id
_entity.type
_entity.pdbx_description
1 polymer ?
#
loop_
_entity_poly.entity_id
_entity_poly.type
_entity_poly.pdbx_seq_one_letter_code
_entity_poly.pdbx_strand_id
1 'polypeptide(L)'
;MEKYQEIRELVSRIVPGNRPFFPAEIKAGAIKEKGRKKNYHQYNLLSQQWEKKERLLDTEQINSFLEISLRAAACPMPFNADVWDGLNCPFRCVYCFADVFRASLYTSFFDNPRAIGLRHCNPDYYKQEIDKMLPLRGRDPHGLSGTRKAFAMEIPIRFGIRFEDFTKMEKRQGVSLQLLKYFKEIEYPVMINTKSDLVGEDEYVKALAENPAGAAVHITILTTNEDLTKKIEPGAPSFERRIKAVKTLHKAGVRVVPRIEPFMFLLTDEEDDTKRYVETLAEIGIKHMTFDTYSYSANIPGVRNNFINRNIDFDRIFTAGCDSQKLGSILLEKYINLFRSYGISCSTFDLGNVPSNDQDICCSVGDWFRGGWNYGCTVMAIRFITQNQGRPVTWSMYKDWVYEHGGFLTDALEQEVHRLWNMEGNIAYSVAWGAGMIPVGWDRDGIVWAHLPEADSRIELLESLKAGLKR
;
A
#
# COMPACT_ATOMS: atom_id res chain seq x y z
N MET A 1 26.00 4.60 -2.54
CA MET A 1 26.11 3.62 -1.44
C MET A 1 26.63 4.29 -0.17
N GLU A 2 27.81 4.92 -0.21
CA GLU A 2 28.46 5.60 0.93
C GLU A 2 27.52 6.54 1.73
N LYS A 3 26.83 7.47 1.07
CA LYS A 3 25.86 8.38 1.73
C LYS A 3 24.74 7.69 2.49
N TYR A 4 24.29 6.51 2.02
CA TYR A 4 23.25 5.75 2.73
C TYR A 4 23.85 5.02 3.95
N GLN A 5 25.05 4.45 3.82
CA GLN A 5 25.71 3.77 4.94
C GLN A 5 26.05 4.72 6.08
N GLU A 6 26.52 5.94 5.77
CA GLU A 6 26.77 6.98 6.78
C GLU A 6 25.53 7.30 7.62
N ILE A 7 24.38 7.54 6.96
CA ILE A 7 23.14 7.83 7.67
C ILE A 7 22.59 6.59 8.38
N ARG A 8 22.75 5.40 7.79
CA ARG A 8 22.34 4.13 8.39
C ARG A 8 23.08 3.91 9.72
N GLU A 9 24.40 4.09 9.72
CA GLU A 9 25.22 4.02 10.93
C GLU A 9 24.83 5.07 11.96
N LEU A 10 24.65 6.32 11.54
CA LEU A 10 24.23 7.41 12.41
C LEU A 10 22.88 7.08 13.08
N VAL A 11 21.87 6.69 12.31
CA VAL A 11 20.54 6.35 12.84
C VAL A 11 20.61 5.12 13.75
N SER A 12 21.45 4.14 13.44
CA SER A 12 21.64 2.97 14.31
C SER A 12 22.16 3.36 15.70
N ARG A 13 22.93 4.45 15.81
CA ARG A 13 23.41 4.99 17.10
C ARG A 13 22.36 5.84 17.82
N ILE A 14 21.48 6.50 17.07
CA ILE A 14 20.38 7.31 17.61
C ILE A 14 19.28 6.42 18.18
N VAL A 15 18.86 5.41 17.43
CA VAL A 15 17.73 4.54 17.79
C VAL A 15 18.24 3.33 18.57
N PRO A 16 17.99 3.26 19.88
CA PRO A 16 18.51 2.20 20.73
C PRO A 16 17.94 0.83 20.31
N GLY A 17 18.74 -0.22 20.52
CA GLY A 17 18.24 -1.59 20.42
C GLY A 17 17.41 -1.95 21.66
N ASN A 18 16.24 -2.53 21.43
CA ASN A 18 15.33 -2.99 22.48
C ASN A 18 15.34 -4.51 22.62
N ARG A 19 16.34 -5.19 22.05
CA ARG A 19 16.48 -6.65 22.19
C ARG A 19 16.74 -7.01 23.65
N PRO A 20 16.03 -8.00 24.21
CA PRO A 20 16.40 -8.55 25.51
C PRO A 20 17.81 -9.16 25.42
N PHE A 21 18.60 -9.01 26.48
CA PHE A 21 19.98 -9.54 26.57
C PHE A 21 20.05 -11.06 26.36
N PHE A 22 18.96 -11.77 26.63
CA PHE A 22 18.82 -13.19 26.37
C PHE A 22 17.73 -13.39 25.31
N PRO A 23 17.92 -14.33 24.35
CA PRO A 23 16.84 -14.70 23.45
C PRO A 23 15.66 -15.16 24.30
N ALA A 24 14.55 -14.43 24.24
CA ALA A 24 13.33 -14.94 24.81
C ALA A 24 12.87 -16.05 23.86
N GLU A 25 13.11 -17.31 24.23
CA GLU A 25 12.37 -18.44 23.67
C GLU A 25 10.92 -18.34 24.17
N ILE A 26 10.20 -17.34 23.67
CA ILE A 26 8.76 -17.29 23.85
C ILE A 26 8.23 -18.39 22.96
N LYS A 27 7.91 -19.55 23.54
CA LYS A 27 6.91 -20.46 22.97
C LYS A 27 5.58 -19.71 22.99
N ALA A 28 5.45 -18.73 22.10
CA ALA A 28 4.19 -18.06 21.85
C ALA A 28 3.30 -19.11 21.19
N GLY A 29 2.45 -19.74 22.01
CA GLY A 29 1.25 -20.36 21.46
C GLY A 29 0.52 -19.30 20.62
N ALA A 30 -0.24 -19.74 19.61
CA ALA A 30 -1.12 -18.85 18.87
C ALA A 30 -1.87 -17.95 19.88
N ILE A 31 -1.97 -16.64 19.59
CA ILE A 31 -2.77 -15.71 20.40
C ILE A 31 -4.05 -16.45 20.78
N LYS A 32 -4.27 -16.69 22.09
CA LYS A 32 -5.51 -17.33 22.54
C LYS A 32 -6.62 -16.36 22.18
N GLU A 33 -7.27 -16.63 21.06
CA GLU A 33 -8.44 -15.90 20.61
C GLU A 33 -9.42 -15.86 21.79
N LYS A 34 -9.86 -14.66 22.17
CA LYS A 34 -11.02 -14.52 23.04
C LYS A 34 -12.22 -14.96 22.22
N GLY A 35 -12.44 -16.27 22.12
CA GLY A 35 -13.65 -16.81 21.53
C GLY A 35 -14.85 -16.18 22.24
N ARG A 36 -15.80 -15.63 21.47
CA ARG A 36 -17.07 -15.18 22.04
C ARG A 36 -17.79 -16.38 22.68
N LYS A 37 -18.57 -16.11 23.72
CA LYS A 37 -19.31 -17.14 24.47
C LYS A 37 -20.16 -17.99 23.50
N LYS A 38 -19.92 -19.30 23.48
CA LYS A 38 -20.82 -20.27 22.83
C LYS A 38 -22.18 -20.24 23.54
N ASN A 39 -23.26 -20.53 22.82
CA ASN A 39 -24.64 -20.57 23.36
C ASN A 39 -25.19 -19.21 23.82
N TYR A 40 -24.82 -18.12 23.14
CA TYR A 40 -25.43 -16.81 23.38
C TYR A 40 -26.90 -16.81 22.93
N HIS A 41 -27.80 -16.57 23.88
CA HIS A 41 -29.21 -16.37 23.62
C HIS A 41 -29.52 -14.89 23.87
N GLN A 42 -30.27 -14.27 22.97
CA GLN A 42 -30.78 -12.92 23.11
C GLN A 42 -32.29 -13.00 23.24
N TYR A 43 -32.85 -12.35 24.26
CA TYR A 43 -34.29 -12.22 24.38
C TYR A 43 -34.77 -11.24 23.32
N ASN A 44 -35.58 -11.73 22.39
CA ASN A 44 -36.17 -10.91 21.34
C ASN A 44 -37.46 -10.28 21.85
N LEU A 45 -37.50 -8.95 21.95
CA LEU A 45 -38.63 -8.20 22.49
C LEU A 45 -39.90 -8.30 21.63
N LEU A 46 -39.76 -8.57 20.33
CA LEU A 46 -40.89 -8.71 19.41
C LEU A 46 -41.52 -10.10 19.50
N SER A 47 -40.69 -11.15 19.56
CA SER A 47 -41.18 -12.54 19.65
C SER A 47 -41.39 -13.01 21.10
N GLN A 48 -40.93 -12.25 22.10
CA GLN A 48 -40.94 -12.59 23.53
C GLN A 48 -40.26 -13.93 23.86
N GLN A 49 -39.30 -14.35 23.03
CA GLN A 49 -38.60 -15.62 23.17
C GLN A 49 -37.09 -15.41 23.25
N TRP A 50 -36.41 -16.34 23.93
CA TRP A 50 -34.95 -16.43 23.88
C TRP A 50 -34.55 -17.04 22.54
N GLU A 51 -33.98 -16.23 21.67
CA GLU A 51 -33.49 -16.66 20.36
C GLU A 51 -31.98 -16.87 20.42
N LYS A 52 -31.51 -17.99 19.90
CA LYS A 52 -30.09 -18.18 19.60
C LYS A 52 -29.72 -17.24 18.45
N LYS A 53 -28.80 -16.31 18.69
CA LYS A 53 -28.26 -15.43 17.64
C LYS A 53 -26.84 -15.87 17.33
N GLU A 54 -26.63 -16.38 16.13
CA GLU A 54 -25.30 -16.67 15.59
C GLU A 54 -24.99 -15.68 14.47
N ARG A 55 -23.81 -15.09 14.53
CA ARG A 55 -23.26 -14.27 13.45
C ARG A 55 -22.30 -15.16 12.68
N LEU A 56 -22.87 -15.90 11.74
CA LEU A 56 -22.11 -16.75 10.83
C LEU A 56 -21.75 -15.93 9.60
N LEU A 57 -20.48 -16.00 9.21
CA LEU A 57 -20.04 -15.44 7.94
C LEU A 57 -20.32 -16.46 6.82
N ASP A 58 -20.68 -15.98 5.63
CA ASP A 58 -20.69 -16.79 4.41
C ASP A 58 -19.28 -17.35 4.17
N THR A 59 -19.18 -18.67 4.13
CA THR A 59 -17.93 -19.42 4.03
C THR A 59 -17.47 -19.62 2.60
N GLU A 60 -18.33 -19.44 1.61
CA GLU A 60 -18.04 -19.79 0.21
C GLU A 60 -17.85 -18.56 -0.66
N GLN A 61 -18.74 -17.55 -0.54
CA GLN A 61 -18.75 -16.41 -1.44
C GLN A 61 -18.58 -15.07 -0.73
N ILE A 62 -17.86 -14.17 -1.41
CA ILE A 62 -17.74 -12.77 -1.03
C ILE A 62 -18.64 -11.95 -1.95
N ASN A 63 -19.61 -11.24 -1.36
CA ASN A 63 -20.59 -10.47 -2.13
C ASN A 63 -20.19 -9.02 -2.46
N SER A 64 -19.08 -8.47 -1.95
CA SER A 64 -18.56 -7.18 -2.45
C SER A 64 -17.15 -6.81 -1.95
N PHE A 65 -16.24 -6.53 -2.87
CA PHE A 65 -14.98 -5.78 -2.71
C PHE A 65 -14.69 -4.92 -3.95
N LEU A 66 -15.69 -4.56 -4.74
CA LEU A 66 -15.56 -3.43 -5.66
C LEU A 66 -15.75 -2.15 -4.86
N GLU A 67 -14.67 -1.41 -4.61
CA GLU A 67 -14.72 -0.31 -3.66
C GLU A 67 -13.72 0.81 -3.92
N ILE A 68 -13.99 1.94 -3.30
CA ILE A 68 -13.00 3.00 -3.09
C ILE A 68 -12.36 2.78 -1.73
N SER A 69 -11.03 2.66 -1.72
CA SER A 69 -10.24 2.45 -0.51
C SER A 69 -10.55 3.51 0.55
N LEU A 70 -10.58 3.10 1.82
CA LEU A 70 -10.61 4.03 2.96
C LEU A 70 -9.40 4.98 2.99
N ARG A 71 -8.31 4.65 2.28
CA ARG A 71 -7.14 5.53 2.11
C ARG A 71 -7.26 6.48 0.91
N ALA A 72 -8.43 6.62 0.30
CA ALA A 72 -8.62 7.51 -0.86
C ALA A 72 -8.20 8.95 -0.60
N ALA A 73 -8.29 9.43 0.65
CA ALA A 73 -7.83 10.77 1.03
C ALA A 73 -6.33 10.99 0.79
N ALA A 74 -5.52 9.93 0.77
CA ALA A 74 -4.09 10.01 0.48
C ALA A 74 -3.68 9.25 -0.80
N CYS A 75 -4.55 8.41 -1.38
CA CYS A 75 -4.20 7.49 -2.45
C CYS A 75 -4.71 7.97 -3.82
N PRO A 76 -3.82 8.15 -4.83
CA PRO A 76 -4.23 8.45 -6.20
C PRO A 76 -4.91 7.26 -6.92
N MET A 77 -4.72 6.03 -6.44
CA MET A 77 -5.26 4.81 -7.06
C MET A 77 -6.20 4.07 -6.10
N PRO A 78 -7.32 4.63 -5.63
CA PRO A 78 -8.07 4.00 -4.55
C PRO A 78 -9.05 2.92 -5.01
N PHE A 79 -9.17 2.65 -6.31
CA PHE A 79 -10.19 1.74 -6.84
C PHE A 79 -9.72 0.29 -6.78
N ASN A 80 -10.36 -0.54 -5.95
CA ASN A 80 -9.94 -1.91 -5.69
C ASN A 80 -11.03 -2.92 -6.10
N ALA A 81 -10.56 -4.10 -6.49
CA ALA A 81 -11.35 -5.31 -6.70
C ALA A 81 -10.58 -6.50 -6.12
N ASP A 82 -10.52 -6.60 -4.80
CA ASP A 82 -9.90 -7.76 -4.13
C ASP A 82 -10.80 -8.99 -4.35
N VAL A 83 -10.25 -10.02 -4.97
CA VAL A 83 -11.02 -11.20 -5.41
C VAL A 83 -11.08 -12.27 -4.33
N TRP A 84 -10.01 -12.39 -3.56
CA TRP A 84 -9.85 -13.39 -2.53
C TRP A 84 -9.89 -12.79 -1.13
N ASP A 85 -10.32 -13.62 -0.18
CA ASP A 85 -10.32 -13.29 1.24
C ASP A 85 -10.23 -14.57 2.08
N GLY A 86 -9.91 -14.42 3.36
CA GLY A 86 -9.89 -15.53 4.31
C GLY A 86 -9.51 -15.07 5.70
N LEU A 87 -9.52 -15.96 6.70
CA LEU A 87 -9.09 -15.60 8.07
C LEU A 87 -7.57 -15.40 8.19
N ASN A 88 -6.76 -16.02 7.35
CA ASN A 88 -5.31 -15.77 7.34
C ASN A 88 -4.80 -15.80 5.90
N CYS A 89 -3.94 -14.84 5.55
CA CYS A 89 -3.29 -14.86 4.26
C CYS A 89 -2.27 -16.02 4.21
N PRO A 90 -2.26 -16.87 3.16
CA PRO A 90 -1.35 -18.01 3.06
C PRO A 90 0.13 -17.64 3.11
N PHE A 91 0.49 -16.40 2.77
CA PHE A 91 1.88 -15.94 2.78
C PHE A 91 2.40 -15.61 4.19
N ARG A 92 1.51 -15.38 5.16
CA ARG A 92 1.82 -15.25 6.60
C ARG A 92 2.98 -14.29 6.89
N CYS A 93 3.03 -13.17 6.18
CA CYS A 93 4.08 -12.18 6.36
C CYS A 93 4.05 -11.63 7.79
N VAL A 94 5.19 -11.64 8.47
CA VAL A 94 5.36 -11.25 9.88
C VAL A 94 4.91 -9.81 10.12
N TYR A 95 5.10 -8.97 9.11
CA TYR A 95 4.81 -7.54 9.09
C TYR A 95 3.42 -7.15 8.60
N CYS A 96 2.55 -8.12 8.30
CA CYS A 96 1.28 -7.84 7.65
C CYS A 96 0.27 -7.21 8.62
N PHE A 97 0.08 -5.88 8.52
CA PHE A 97 -0.96 -5.20 9.28
C PHE A 97 -2.37 -5.66 8.87
N ALA A 98 -2.59 -5.98 7.59
CA ALA A 98 -3.88 -6.40 7.06
C ALA A 98 -4.32 -7.75 7.65
N ASP A 99 -3.39 -8.69 7.81
CA ASP A 99 -3.67 -10.02 8.41
C ASP A 99 -4.09 -9.88 9.87
N VAL A 100 -3.36 -9.08 10.66
CA VAL A 100 -3.68 -8.83 12.08
C VAL A 100 -4.99 -8.06 12.22
N PHE A 101 -5.21 -7.04 11.38
CA PHE A 101 -6.46 -6.27 11.40
C PHE A 101 -7.68 -7.15 11.06
N ARG A 102 -7.58 -7.97 10.01
CA ARG A 102 -8.64 -8.88 9.59
C ARG A 102 -8.88 -9.99 10.62
N ALA A 103 -7.83 -10.56 11.22
CA ALA A 103 -7.96 -11.51 12.33
C ALA A 103 -8.72 -10.88 13.51
N SER A 104 -8.38 -9.64 13.88
CA SER A 104 -9.09 -8.90 14.93
C SER A 104 -10.57 -8.65 14.57
N LEU A 105 -10.85 -8.23 13.34
CA LEU A 105 -12.23 -8.02 12.88
C LEU A 105 -13.04 -9.31 12.91
N TYR A 106 -12.56 -10.37 12.26
CA TYR A 106 -13.33 -11.61 12.15
C TYR A 106 -13.58 -12.28 13.50
N THR A 107 -12.59 -12.30 14.37
CA THR A 107 -12.76 -12.83 15.74
C THR A 107 -13.68 -11.98 16.61
N SER A 108 -13.84 -10.69 16.31
CA SER A 108 -14.78 -9.82 17.02
C SER A 108 -16.21 -9.96 16.51
N PHE A 109 -16.40 -10.07 15.19
CA PHE A 109 -17.72 -10.00 14.55
C PHE A 109 -18.40 -11.35 14.35
N PHE A 110 -17.64 -12.42 14.13
CA PHE A 110 -18.19 -13.73 13.76
C PHE A 110 -17.93 -14.78 14.84
N ASP A 111 -18.87 -15.71 14.97
CA ASP A 111 -18.82 -16.75 16.00
C ASP A 111 -18.07 -18.02 15.49
N ASN A 112 -17.88 -18.14 14.17
CA ASN A 112 -17.20 -19.26 13.50
C ASN A 112 -15.95 -18.87 12.69
N PRO A 113 -15.10 -17.91 13.11
CA PRO A 113 -14.08 -17.34 12.23
C PRO A 113 -13.08 -18.39 11.72
N ARG A 114 -12.82 -19.46 12.48
CA ARG A 114 -11.92 -20.55 12.09
C ARG A 114 -12.46 -21.49 11.01
N ALA A 115 -13.78 -21.52 10.81
CA ALA A 115 -14.37 -22.25 9.71
C ALA A 115 -14.14 -21.53 8.37
N ILE A 116 -13.70 -20.26 8.42
CA ILE A 116 -13.39 -19.46 7.23
C ILE A 116 -12.08 -19.99 6.65
N GLY A 117 -12.19 -20.76 5.57
CA GLY A 117 -11.07 -21.10 4.69
C GLY A 117 -10.65 -19.91 3.82
N LEU A 118 -10.05 -20.20 2.68
CA LEU A 118 -9.96 -19.22 1.60
C LEU A 118 -11.29 -19.19 0.86
N ARG A 119 -11.78 -18.00 0.59
CA ARG A 119 -13.00 -17.74 -0.17
C ARG A 119 -12.72 -16.72 -1.25
N HIS A 120 -13.58 -16.66 -2.25
CA HIS A 120 -13.43 -15.73 -3.36
C HIS A 120 -14.78 -15.08 -3.70
N CYS A 121 -14.74 -14.01 -4.50
CA CYS A 121 -15.95 -13.40 -5.02
C CYS A 121 -16.62 -14.29 -6.06
N ASN A 122 -17.91 -14.05 -6.33
CA ASN A 122 -18.55 -14.59 -7.53
C ASN A 122 -18.16 -13.73 -8.76
N PRO A 123 -17.39 -14.26 -9.74
CA PRO A 123 -16.94 -13.48 -10.89
C PRO A 123 -18.07 -12.98 -11.77
N ASP A 124 -19.14 -13.75 -11.91
CA ASP A 124 -20.26 -13.36 -12.78
C ASP A 124 -21.07 -12.22 -12.16
N TYR A 125 -21.21 -12.22 -10.83
CA TYR A 125 -21.75 -11.07 -10.11
C TYR A 125 -20.89 -9.81 -10.33
N TYR A 126 -19.57 -9.93 -10.24
CA TYR A 126 -18.65 -8.80 -10.46
C TYR A 126 -18.75 -8.24 -11.88
N LYS A 127 -18.76 -9.12 -12.89
CA LYS A 127 -18.96 -8.72 -14.28
C LYS A 127 -20.29 -7.98 -14.44
N GLN A 128 -21.38 -8.49 -13.87
CA GLN A 128 -22.69 -7.82 -13.93
C GLN A 128 -22.68 -6.44 -13.27
N GLU A 129 -22.00 -6.26 -12.14
CA GLU A 129 -21.87 -4.94 -11.51
C GLU A 129 -21.02 -3.97 -12.36
N ILE A 130 -19.97 -4.47 -13.01
CA ILE A 130 -19.13 -3.67 -13.91
C ILE A 130 -19.87 -3.33 -15.21
N ASP A 131 -20.64 -4.27 -15.77
CA ASP A 131 -21.45 -4.08 -16.98
C ASP A 131 -22.44 -2.92 -16.81
N LYS A 132 -23.01 -2.73 -15.61
CA LYS A 132 -23.87 -1.58 -15.29
C LYS A 132 -23.14 -0.23 -15.38
N MET A 133 -21.82 -0.22 -15.23
CA MET A 133 -20.99 0.98 -15.28
C MET A 133 -20.37 1.22 -16.66
N LEU A 134 -20.34 0.23 -17.56
CA LEU A 134 -19.80 0.38 -18.93
C LEU A 134 -20.32 1.64 -19.65
N PRO A 135 -21.63 1.99 -19.60
CA PRO A 135 -22.13 3.18 -20.28
C PRO A 135 -21.58 4.51 -19.73
N LEU A 136 -20.92 4.50 -18.57
CA LEU A 136 -20.36 5.69 -17.93
C LEU A 136 -19.00 6.09 -18.49
N ARG A 137 -18.31 5.19 -19.22
CA ARG A 137 -17.02 5.50 -19.84
C ARG A 137 -17.17 6.63 -20.86
N GLY A 138 -16.24 7.60 -20.80
CA GLY A 138 -16.26 8.78 -21.66
C GLY A 138 -17.38 9.78 -21.35
N ARG A 139 -18.20 9.55 -20.31
CA ARG A 139 -19.16 10.56 -19.83
C ARG A 139 -18.49 11.53 -18.86
N ASP A 140 -19.11 12.69 -18.72
CA ASP A 140 -18.75 13.66 -17.69
C ASP A 140 -18.85 13.05 -16.28
N PRO A 141 -17.74 12.96 -15.51
CA PRO A 141 -17.72 12.33 -14.20
C PRO A 141 -18.30 13.22 -13.07
N HIS A 142 -18.58 14.50 -13.32
CA HIS A 142 -18.97 15.44 -12.25
C HIS A 142 -20.31 15.10 -11.58
N GLY A 143 -21.23 14.46 -12.31
CA GLY A 143 -22.50 13.98 -11.76
C GLY A 143 -22.44 12.60 -11.09
N LEU A 144 -21.26 11.97 -11.03
CA LEU A 144 -21.07 10.63 -10.49
C LEU A 144 -20.43 10.68 -9.09
N SER A 145 -20.46 9.55 -8.39
CA SER A 145 -19.84 9.42 -7.07
C SER A 145 -19.31 8.01 -6.84
N GLY A 146 -18.28 7.88 -6.00
CA GLY A 146 -17.69 6.62 -5.56
C GLY A 146 -17.11 5.78 -6.71
N THR A 147 -17.43 4.47 -6.70
CA THR A 147 -16.93 3.50 -7.70
C THR A 147 -17.36 3.84 -9.12
N ARG A 148 -18.59 4.35 -9.31
CA ARG A 148 -19.09 4.76 -10.63
C ARG A 148 -18.26 5.90 -11.22
N LYS A 149 -17.85 6.86 -10.38
CA LYS A 149 -17.00 7.98 -10.79
C LYS A 149 -15.58 7.51 -11.09
N ALA A 150 -14.99 6.70 -10.21
CA ALA A 150 -13.67 6.12 -10.45
C ALA A 150 -13.62 5.30 -11.75
N PHE A 151 -14.68 4.56 -12.04
CA PHE A 151 -14.83 3.80 -13.28
C PHE A 151 -14.95 4.71 -14.52
N ALA A 152 -15.77 5.76 -14.45
CA ALA A 152 -15.92 6.72 -15.54
C ALA A 152 -14.62 7.49 -15.84
N MET A 153 -13.81 7.76 -14.80
CA MET A 153 -12.49 8.38 -14.90
C MET A 153 -11.39 7.39 -15.34
N GLU A 154 -11.74 6.11 -15.55
CA GLU A 154 -10.83 5.02 -15.91
C GLU A 154 -9.63 4.87 -14.95
N ILE A 155 -9.87 5.08 -13.66
CA ILE A 155 -8.87 4.79 -12.62
C ILE A 155 -8.58 3.28 -12.66
N PRO A 156 -7.31 2.83 -12.79
CA PRO A 156 -6.99 1.41 -12.83
C PRO A 156 -7.55 0.65 -11.64
N ILE A 157 -8.25 -0.46 -11.92
CA ILE A 157 -8.77 -1.35 -10.88
C ILE A 157 -7.60 -2.16 -10.33
N ARG A 158 -7.47 -2.18 -9.00
CA ARG A 158 -6.39 -2.87 -8.30
C ARG A 158 -6.81 -4.19 -7.70
N PHE A 159 -5.96 -5.19 -7.87
CA PHE A 159 -6.04 -6.51 -7.25
C PHE A 159 -4.96 -6.65 -6.17
N GLY A 160 -5.24 -7.45 -5.14
CA GLY A 160 -4.26 -7.82 -4.14
C GLY A 160 -3.88 -6.73 -3.13
N ILE A 161 -4.83 -5.86 -2.76
CA ILE A 161 -4.62 -4.72 -1.87
C ILE A 161 -4.83 -5.10 -0.39
N ARG A 162 -5.91 -5.80 -0.05
CA ARG A 162 -6.20 -6.22 1.34
C ARG A 162 -5.80 -7.66 1.61
N PHE A 163 -5.75 -8.48 0.58
CA PHE A 163 -5.46 -9.90 0.65
C PHE A 163 -4.62 -10.30 -0.56
N GLU A 164 -3.93 -11.44 -0.49
CA GLU A 164 -3.19 -11.95 -1.66
C GLU A 164 -4.17 -12.70 -2.56
N ASP A 165 -4.38 -12.20 -3.77
CA ASP A 165 -5.28 -12.83 -4.75
C ASP A 165 -4.61 -14.02 -5.45
N PHE A 166 -3.31 -13.94 -5.73
CA PHE A 166 -2.61 -14.90 -6.59
C PHE A 166 -2.07 -16.10 -5.79
N THR A 167 -2.95 -16.75 -5.05
CA THR A 167 -2.60 -17.88 -4.18
C THR A 167 -2.49 -19.20 -4.93
N LYS A 168 -2.05 -20.27 -4.24
CA LYS A 168 -2.13 -21.64 -4.77
C LYS A 168 -3.57 -22.08 -5.07
N MET A 169 -4.57 -21.51 -4.39
CA MET A 169 -5.97 -21.79 -4.65
C MET A 169 -6.42 -21.13 -5.95
N GLU A 170 -5.98 -19.88 -6.17
CA GLU A 170 -6.20 -19.17 -7.43
C GLU A 170 -5.63 -19.92 -8.63
N LYS A 171 -4.45 -20.53 -8.51
CA LYS A 171 -3.93 -21.40 -9.58
C LYS A 171 -4.89 -22.54 -9.98
N ARG A 172 -5.70 -23.05 -9.06
CA ARG A 172 -6.64 -24.15 -9.32
C ARG A 172 -8.00 -23.67 -9.82
N GLN A 173 -8.44 -22.49 -9.36
CA GLN A 173 -9.79 -22.00 -9.60
C GLN A 173 -9.86 -20.90 -10.67
N GLY A 174 -8.79 -20.13 -10.88
CA GLY A 174 -8.67 -19.13 -11.93
C GLY A 174 -9.66 -17.97 -11.82
N VAL A 175 -10.05 -17.58 -10.60
CA VAL A 175 -11.09 -16.57 -10.34
C VAL A 175 -10.57 -15.17 -10.73
N SER A 176 -9.38 -14.81 -10.26
CA SER A 176 -8.69 -13.58 -10.66
C SER A 176 -8.35 -13.63 -12.15
N LEU A 177 -7.89 -14.77 -12.67
CA LEU A 177 -7.63 -14.94 -14.11
C LEU A 177 -8.88 -14.70 -14.96
N GLN A 178 -10.05 -15.17 -14.54
CA GLN A 178 -11.32 -14.96 -15.24
C GLN A 178 -11.68 -13.47 -15.29
N LEU A 179 -11.49 -12.74 -14.18
CA LEU A 179 -11.71 -11.29 -14.14
C LEU A 179 -10.67 -10.52 -14.97
N LEU A 180 -9.41 -10.92 -14.96
CA LEU A 180 -8.38 -10.31 -15.82
C LEU A 180 -8.70 -10.48 -17.31
N LYS A 181 -9.17 -11.67 -17.72
CA LYS A 181 -9.64 -11.92 -19.09
C LYS A 181 -10.83 -11.00 -19.44
N TYR A 182 -11.78 -10.84 -18.53
CA TYR A 182 -12.91 -9.92 -18.71
C TYR A 182 -12.47 -8.45 -18.80
N PHE A 183 -11.58 -7.97 -17.92
CA PHE A 183 -11.07 -6.60 -17.98
C PHE A 183 -10.28 -6.32 -19.26
N LYS A 184 -9.60 -7.32 -19.82
CA LYS A 184 -9.05 -7.25 -21.17
C LYS A 184 -10.14 -7.10 -22.23
N GLU A 185 -11.21 -7.90 -22.18
CA GLU A 185 -12.32 -7.86 -23.14
C GLU A 185 -13.04 -6.50 -23.17
N ILE A 186 -13.24 -5.89 -22.01
CA ILE A 186 -13.84 -4.56 -21.91
C ILE A 186 -12.82 -3.42 -22.02
N GLU A 187 -11.55 -3.73 -22.29
CA GLU A 187 -10.45 -2.76 -22.41
C GLU A 187 -10.42 -1.78 -21.24
N TYR A 188 -10.32 -2.31 -20.01
CA TYR A 188 -10.23 -1.52 -18.79
C TYR A 188 -8.87 -1.71 -18.10
N PRO A 189 -8.23 -0.62 -17.62
CA PRO A 189 -6.89 -0.71 -17.05
C PRO A 189 -6.88 -1.45 -15.70
N VAL A 190 -5.89 -2.32 -15.52
CA VAL A 190 -5.73 -3.13 -14.29
C VAL A 190 -4.34 -3.00 -13.68
N MET A 191 -4.29 -3.06 -12.35
CA MET A 191 -3.05 -3.09 -11.59
C MET A 191 -3.09 -4.25 -10.59
N ILE A 192 -1.99 -4.99 -10.48
CA ILE A 192 -1.88 -6.13 -9.57
C ILE A 192 -0.82 -5.84 -8.53
N ASN A 193 -1.16 -5.97 -7.25
CA ASN A 193 -0.21 -5.98 -6.16
C ASN A 193 -0.08 -7.42 -5.63
N THR A 194 1.12 -8.01 -5.70
CA THR A 194 1.31 -9.42 -5.30
C THR A 194 2.72 -9.70 -4.81
N LYS A 195 2.89 -10.81 -4.09
CA LYS A 195 4.20 -11.46 -3.88
C LYS A 195 4.34 -12.76 -4.67
N SER A 196 3.26 -13.20 -5.32
CA SER A 196 3.19 -14.48 -6.01
C SER A 196 3.97 -14.46 -7.31
N ASP A 197 4.56 -15.60 -7.66
CA ASP A 197 5.14 -15.86 -8.97
C ASP A 197 4.11 -16.41 -9.98
N LEU A 198 2.88 -16.68 -9.53
CA LEU A 198 1.77 -17.17 -10.37
C LEU A 198 1.45 -16.24 -11.54
N VAL A 199 1.58 -14.92 -11.33
CA VAL A 199 1.39 -13.91 -12.39
C VAL A 199 2.38 -14.06 -13.56
N GLY A 200 3.47 -14.78 -13.36
CA GLY A 200 4.44 -15.12 -14.41
C GLY A 200 4.10 -16.40 -15.20
N GLU A 201 2.98 -17.07 -14.93
CA GLU A 201 2.51 -18.21 -15.73
C GLU A 201 1.79 -17.74 -17.00
N ASP A 202 1.88 -18.54 -18.07
CA ASP A 202 1.52 -18.14 -19.44
C ASP A 202 0.11 -17.56 -19.57
N GLU A 203 -0.90 -18.12 -18.90
CA GLU A 203 -2.27 -17.62 -18.97
C GLU A 203 -2.43 -16.22 -18.35
N TYR A 204 -1.75 -15.96 -17.24
CA TYR A 204 -1.77 -14.64 -16.59
C TYR A 204 -0.98 -13.63 -17.40
N VAL A 205 0.22 -14.01 -17.86
CA VAL A 205 1.05 -13.17 -18.72
C VAL A 205 0.27 -12.78 -19.98
N LYS A 206 -0.43 -13.73 -20.60
CA LYS A 206 -1.28 -13.47 -21.78
C LYS A 206 -2.42 -12.50 -21.46
N ALA A 207 -3.16 -12.73 -20.36
CA ALA A 207 -4.26 -11.85 -19.97
C ALA A 207 -3.81 -10.41 -19.70
N LEU A 208 -2.61 -10.24 -19.14
CA LEU A 208 -2.05 -8.94 -18.79
C LEU A 208 -1.40 -8.23 -19.98
N ALA A 209 -0.57 -8.93 -20.74
CA ALA A 209 0.18 -8.38 -21.87
C ALA A 209 -0.74 -7.98 -23.03
N GLU A 210 -1.83 -8.73 -23.24
CA GLU A 210 -2.78 -8.46 -24.32
C GLU A 210 -3.88 -7.46 -23.94
N ASN A 211 -3.89 -6.89 -22.72
CA ASN A 211 -4.90 -5.90 -22.33
C ASN A 211 -4.68 -4.55 -23.07
N PRO A 212 -5.58 -4.10 -23.96
CA PRO A 212 -5.39 -2.86 -24.73
C PRO A 212 -5.34 -1.59 -23.86
N ALA A 213 -6.01 -1.60 -22.71
CA ALA A 213 -5.96 -0.49 -21.76
C ALA A 213 -4.68 -0.49 -20.89
N GLY A 214 -3.85 -1.52 -21.03
CA GLY A 214 -2.63 -1.72 -20.27
C GLY A 214 -2.87 -2.46 -18.94
N ALA A 215 -1.82 -3.14 -18.50
CA ALA A 215 -1.75 -3.76 -17.18
C ALA A 215 -0.42 -3.43 -16.51
N ALA A 216 -0.43 -3.27 -15.19
CA ALA A 216 0.77 -3.12 -14.38
C ALA A 216 0.82 -4.17 -13.25
N VAL A 217 1.99 -4.75 -13.02
CA VAL A 217 2.23 -5.73 -11.96
C VAL A 217 3.27 -5.18 -10.98
N HIS A 218 2.78 -4.90 -9.79
CA HIS A 218 3.51 -4.47 -8.61
C HIS A 218 3.89 -5.68 -7.77
N ILE A 219 5.13 -6.16 -7.93
CA ILE A 219 5.61 -7.36 -7.24
C ILE A 219 6.50 -7.00 -6.05
N THR A 220 6.07 -7.37 -4.85
CA THR A 220 6.84 -7.12 -3.62
C THR A 220 7.96 -8.14 -3.50
N ILE A 221 9.19 -7.63 -3.45
CA ILE A 221 10.42 -8.40 -3.25
C ILE A 221 11.27 -7.57 -2.28
N LEU A 222 11.48 -8.06 -1.06
CA LEU A 222 12.09 -7.25 0.01
C LEU A 222 13.61 -7.41 0.12
N THR A 223 14.12 -8.58 -0.26
CA THR A 223 15.52 -8.97 -0.03
C THR A 223 15.88 -10.08 -1.01
N THR A 224 17.17 -10.23 -1.31
CA THR A 224 17.73 -11.38 -2.04
C THR A 224 18.09 -12.54 -1.11
N ASN A 225 18.05 -12.31 0.21
CA ASN A 225 18.35 -13.30 1.24
C ASN A 225 17.17 -14.24 1.50
N GLU A 226 17.26 -15.45 0.97
CA GLU A 226 16.22 -16.49 1.09
C GLU A 226 15.94 -16.93 2.54
N ASP A 227 16.94 -16.94 3.40
CA ASP A 227 16.74 -17.33 4.79
C ASP A 227 15.99 -16.26 5.57
N LEU A 228 16.26 -14.99 5.25
CA LEU A 228 15.45 -13.89 5.74
C LEU A 228 14.01 -13.99 5.18
N THR A 229 13.84 -14.20 3.86
CA THR A 229 12.51 -14.39 3.25
C THR A 229 11.72 -15.48 3.96
N LYS A 230 12.29 -16.67 4.20
CA LYS A 230 11.60 -17.75 4.96
C LYS A 230 11.22 -17.33 6.37
N LYS A 231 12.02 -16.46 7.00
CA LYS A 231 11.78 -15.96 8.36
C LYS A 231 10.64 -14.94 8.42
N ILE A 232 10.59 -13.99 7.49
CA ILE A 232 9.65 -12.86 7.50
C ILE A 232 8.43 -13.03 6.57
N GLU A 233 8.52 -13.87 5.54
CA GLU A 233 7.47 -14.15 4.54
C GLU A 233 7.38 -15.67 4.26
N PRO A 234 7.15 -16.52 5.28
CA PRO A 234 7.34 -17.97 5.18
C PRO A 234 6.49 -18.67 4.10
N GLY A 235 5.36 -18.08 3.70
CA GLY A 235 4.49 -18.64 2.67
C GLY A 235 4.66 -18.01 1.28
N ALA A 236 5.45 -16.93 1.15
CA ALA A 236 5.68 -16.27 -0.13
C ALA A 236 6.74 -17.03 -0.97
N PRO A 237 6.72 -16.91 -2.30
CA PRO A 237 7.79 -17.45 -3.17
C PRO A 237 9.17 -16.85 -2.86
N SER A 238 10.23 -17.56 -3.26
CA SER A 238 11.62 -17.10 -3.14
C SER A 238 11.92 -15.85 -3.99
N PHE A 239 13.02 -15.15 -3.70
CA PHE A 239 13.53 -14.06 -4.52
C PHE A 239 13.69 -14.51 -5.98
N GLU A 240 14.35 -15.65 -6.21
CA GLU A 240 14.59 -16.17 -7.57
C GLU A 240 13.29 -16.48 -8.33
N ARG A 241 12.25 -16.96 -7.64
CA ARG A 241 10.94 -17.22 -8.27
C ARG A 241 10.21 -15.93 -8.63
N ARG A 242 10.23 -14.94 -7.75
CA ARG A 242 9.65 -13.61 -8.03
C ARG A 242 10.40 -12.92 -9.16
N ILE A 243 11.73 -12.98 -9.18
CA ILE A 243 12.57 -12.45 -10.27
C ILE A 243 12.31 -13.18 -11.59
N LYS A 244 12.06 -14.49 -11.58
CA LYS A 244 11.65 -15.21 -12.78
C LYS A 244 10.32 -14.66 -13.32
N ALA A 245 9.33 -14.44 -12.47
CA ALA A 245 8.05 -13.84 -12.88
C ALA A 245 8.24 -12.42 -13.42
N VAL A 246 9.07 -11.59 -12.77
CA VAL A 246 9.48 -10.25 -13.26
C VAL A 246 10.04 -10.35 -14.67
N LYS A 247 11.01 -11.24 -14.91
CA LYS A 247 11.63 -11.44 -16.23
C LYS A 247 10.60 -11.85 -17.29
N THR A 248 9.71 -12.77 -16.97
CA THR A 248 8.67 -13.23 -17.92
C THR A 248 7.71 -12.10 -18.27
N LEU A 249 7.16 -11.41 -17.27
CA LEU A 249 6.23 -10.31 -17.46
C LEU A 249 6.86 -9.14 -18.23
N HIS A 250 8.09 -8.76 -17.87
CA HIS A 250 8.82 -7.69 -18.54
C HIS A 250 9.07 -8.01 -20.02
N LYS A 251 9.49 -9.24 -20.34
CA LYS A 251 9.68 -9.71 -21.73
C LYS A 251 8.39 -9.72 -22.54
N ALA A 252 7.25 -9.93 -21.88
CA ALA A 252 5.94 -9.88 -22.52
C ALA A 252 5.39 -8.46 -22.72
N GLY A 253 6.13 -7.42 -22.29
CA GLY A 253 5.70 -6.02 -22.42
C GLY A 253 4.74 -5.54 -21.34
N VAL A 254 4.53 -6.31 -20.26
CA VAL A 254 3.76 -5.86 -19.10
C VAL A 254 4.58 -4.87 -18.28
N ARG A 255 3.98 -3.79 -17.80
CA ARG A 255 4.63 -2.88 -16.85
C ARG A 255 4.88 -3.61 -15.54
N VAL A 256 6.12 -3.90 -15.22
CA VAL A 256 6.50 -4.50 -13.93
C VAL A 256 7.14 -3.44 -13.04
N VAL A 257 6.66 -3.34 -11.80
CA VAL A 257 7.15 -2.42 -10.78
C VAL A 257 7.50 -3.23 -9.54
N PRO A 258 8.78 -3.61 -9.35
CA PRO A 258 9.22 -4.21 -8.10
C PRO A 258 8.98 -3.26 -6.91
N ARG A 259 8.82 -3.84 -5.72
CA ARG A 259 8.48 -3.08 -4.51
C ARG A 259 9.28 -3.54 -3.30
N ILE A 260 9.91 -2.59 -2.60
CA ILE A 260 10.39 -2.78 -1.23
C ILE A 260 9.39 -2.10 -0.29
N GLU A 261 8.38 -2.89 0.10
CA GLU A 261 7.23 -2.42 0.87
C GLU A 261 6.80 -3.50 1.87
N PRO A 262 7.17 -3.38 3.15
CA PRO A 262 7.89 -2.26 3.77
C PRO A 262 9.41 -2.35 3.61
N PHE A 263 10.07 -1.20 3.49
CA PHE A 263 11.48 -1.02 3.81
C PHE A 263 11.69 -1.22 5.32
N MET A 264 12.57 -2.16 5.69
CA MET A 264 12.84 -2.53 7.08
C MET A 264 14.31 -2.27 7.43
N PHE A 265 14.55 -1.11 8.04
CA PHE A 265 15.86 -0.68 8.54
C PHE A 265 16.56 -1.76 9.39
N LEU A 266 17.85 -2.00 9.17
CA LEU A 266 18.68 -3.04 9.81
C LEU A 266 18.22 -4.49 9.56
N LEU A 267 17.31 -4.72 8.63
CA LEU A 267 16.80 -6.05 8.32
C LEU A 267 16.88 -6.36 6.82
N THR A 268 16.40 -5.45 5.97
CA THR A 268 16.34 -5.62 4.52
C THR A 268 17.22 -4.62 3.77
N ASP A 269 18.19 -4.01 4.46
CA ASP A 269 18.99 -2.88 3.97
C ASP A 269 20.50 -3.12 4.06
N GLU A 270 20.91 -4.38 4.16
CA GLU A 270 22.33 -4.76 4.12
C GLU A 270 22.91 -4.43 2.73
N GLU A 271 24.18 -4.04 2.72
CA GLU A 271 24.84 -3.48 1.52
C GLU A 271 24.88 -4.49 0.36
N ASP A 272 25.40 -5.70 0.62
CA ASP A 272 25.52 -6.76 -0.38
C ASP A 272 24.16 -7.20 -0.92
N ASP A 273 23.17 -7.30 -0.03
CA ASP A 273 21.80 -7.67 -0.40
C ASP A 273 21.17 -6.61 -1.31
N THR A 274 21.28 -5.34 -0.90
CA THR A 274 20.76 -4.21 -1.66
C THR A 274 21.44 -4.08 -3.02
N LYS A 275 22.77 -4.26 -3.06
CA LYS A 275 23.56 -4.22 -4.30
C LYS A 275 23.12 -5.33 -5.25
N ARG A 276 23.07 -6.59 -4.78
CA ARG A 276 22.60 -7.71 -5.59
C ARG A 276 21.18 -7.48 -6.10
N TYR A 277 20.30 -6.95 -5.26
CA TYR A 277 18.91 -6.65 -5.64
C TYR A 277 18.86 -5.66 -6.80
N VAL A 278 19.49 -4.48 -6.65
CA VAL A 278 19.41 -3.40 -7.64
C VAL A 278 20.11 -3.77 -8.93
N GLU A 279 21.27 -4.45 -8.87
CA GLU A 279 21.98 -4.96 -10.05
C GLU A 279 21.11 -5.97 -10.82
N THR A 280 20.46 -6.91 -10.11
CA THR A 280 19.55 -7.87 -10.73
C THR A 280 18.39 -7.17 -11.47
N LEU A 281 17.79 -6.13 -10.88
CA LEU A 281 16.72 -5.38 -11.54
C LEU A 281 17.22 -4.59 -12.75
N ALA A 282 18.39 -3.95 -12.64
CA ALA A 282 18.99 -3.18 -13.72
C ALA A 282 19.35 -4.07 -14.91
N GLU A 283 19.90 -5.27 -14.67
CA GLU A 283 20.20 -6.28 -15.69
C GLU A 283 18.96 -6.77 -16.44
N ILE A 284 17.81 -6.86 -15.76
CA ILE A 284 16.54 -7.22 -16.40
C ILE A 284 16.03 -6.09 -17.30
N GLY A 285 16.44 -4.84 -17.05
CA GLY A 285 15.93 -3.66 -17.74
C GLY A 285 14.77 -2.98 -17.02
N ILE A 286 14.53 -3.29 -15.74
CA ILE A 286 13.50 -2.60 -14.96
C ILE A 286 13.86 -1.12 -14.80
N LYS A 287 12.90 -0.25 -15.08
CA LYS A 287 13.08 1.21 -15.03
C LYS A 287 12.36 1.91 -13.90
N HIS A 288 11.42 1.22 -13.25
CA HIS A 288 10.56 1.83 -12.25
C HIS A 288 10.36 0.92 -11.06
N MET A 289 10.45 1.50 -9.87
CA MET A 289 10.31 0.81 -8.60
C MET A 289 9.50 1.67 -7.63
N THR A 290 8.87 1.03 -6.65
CA THR A 290 8.27 1.74 -5.53
C THR A 290 8.81 1.27 -4.20
N PHE A 291 8.78 2.19 -3.24
CA PHE A 291 9.20 1.96 -1.87
C PHE A 291 8.15 2.50 -0.93
N ASP A 292 8.10 1.94 0.25
CA ASP A 292 7.29 2.46 1.34
C ASP A 292 7.88 1.97 2.66
N THR A 293 7.76 2.80 3.67
CA THR A 293 8.15 2.48 5.04
C THR A 293 7.03 1.71 5.75
N TYR A 294 7.23 1.36 7.02
CA TYR A 294 6.11 0.87 7.81
C TYR A 294 5.03 1.94 7.95
N SER A 295 3.79 1.61 7.59
CA SER A 295 2.68 2.47 7.93
C SER A 295 2.57 2.62 9.46
N TYR A 296 2.25 3.81 9.97
CA TYR A 296 1.98 4.03 11.38
C TYR A 296 0.89 3.07 11.92
N SER A 297 -0.05 2.67 11.05
CA SER A 297 -1.07 1.65 11.34
C SER A 297 -0.51 0.26 11.68
N ALA A 298 0.76 -0.01 11.36
CA ALA A 298 1.44 -1.25 11.71
C ALA A 298 1.94 -1.27 13.17
N ASN A 299 1.84 -0.15 13.92
CA ASN A 299 2.12 -0.10 15.36
C ASN A 299 1.02 -0.78 16.18
N ILE A 300 0.82 -2.07 15.94
CA ILE A 300 -0.19 -2.88 16.59
C ILE A 300 0.48 -4.06 17.32
N PRO A 301 0.01 -4.44 18.52
CA PRO A 301 0.66 -5.47 19.33
C PRO A 301 0.86 -6.81 18.59
N GLY A 302 -0.06 -7.19 17.71
CA GLY A 302 0.04 -8.42 16.94
C GLY A 302 1.24 -8.45 15.98
N VAL A 303 1.48 -7.37 15.25
CA VAL A 303 2.63 -7.26 14.33
C VAL A 303 3.93 -7.24 15.15
N ARG A 304 3.99 -6.40 16.18
CA ARG A 304 5.14 -6.34 17.10
C ARG A 304 5.49 -7.72 17.68
N ASN A 305 4.50 -8.47 18.15
CA ASN A 305 4.71 -9.81 18.70
C ASN A 305 5.21 -10.82 17.64
N ASN A 306 4.75 -10.73 16.39
CA ASN A 306 5.22 -11.61 15.32
C ASN A 306 6.74 -11.50 15.10
N PHE A 307 7.28 -10.28 15.21
CA PHE A 307 8.70 -9.99 15.12
C PHE A 307 9.49 -10.47 16.33
N ILE A 308 9.01 -10.16 17.54
CA ILE A 308 9.65 -10.56 18.79
C ILE A 308 9.77 -12.09 18.89
N ASN A 309 8.72 -12.82 18.49
CA ASN A 309 8.72 -14.29 18.46
C ASN A 309 9.76 -14.90 17.49
N ARG A 310 10.38 -14.08 16.65
CA ARG A 310 11.44 -14.46 15.71
C ARG A 310 12.80 -13.85 16.09
N ASN A 311 12.90 -13.30 17.29
CA ASN A 311 14.08 -12.60 17.78
C ASN A 311 14.50 -11.45 16.82
N ILE A 312 13.52 -10.68 16.34
CA ILE A 312 13.73 -9.48 15.53
C ILE A 312 13.22 -8.26 16.31
N ASP A 313 14.03 -7.20 16.33
CA ASP A 313 13.76 -5.97 17.09
C ASP A 313 12.78 -5.06 16.33
N PHE A 314 11.49 -5.35 16.47
CA PHE A 314 10.45 -4.54 15.83
C PHE A 314 10.52 -3.08 16.22
N ASP A 315 10.73 -2.78 17.50
CA ASP A 315 10.67 -1.40 17.99
C ASP A 315 11.78 -0.56 17.35
N ARG A 316 12.99 -1.11 17.26
CA ARG A 316 14.09 -0.42 16.59
C ARG A 316 13.82 -0.19 15.10
N ILE A 317 13.29 -1.21 14.39
CA ILE A 317 12.93 -1.10 12.97
C ILE A 317 11.85 -0.04 12.77
N PHE A 318 10.79 -0.09 13.59
CA PHE A 318 9.63 0.77 13.47
C PHE A 318 9.94 2.23 13.86
N THR A 319 10.65 2.46 14.96
CA THR A 319 11.07 3.81 15.38
C THR A 319 12.04 4.45 14.38
N ALA A 320 12.85 3.67 13.68
CA ALA A 320 13.74 4.20 12.67
C ALA A 320 13.07 4.41 11.31
N GLY A 321 12.17 3.52 10.90
CA GLY A 321 11.70 3.38 9.52
C GLY A 321 10.18 3.35 9.34
N CYS A 322 9.42 4.00 10.23
CA CYS A 322 7.98 4.24 10.02
C CYS A 322 7.76 5.44 9.09
N ASP A 323 6.69 5.38 8.29
CA ASP A 323 6.18 6.49 7.50
C ASP A 323 5.73 7.63 8.43
N SER A 324 5.62 8.85 7.88
CA SER A 324 5.20 10.02 8.66
C SER A 324 6.03 10.19 9.95
N GLN A 325 7.31 9.81 9.87
CA GLN A 325 8.33 10.13 10.85
C GLN A 325 9.51 10.71 10.10
N LYS A 326 9.97 11.88 10.53
CA LYS A 326 11.01 12.64 9.84
C LYS A 326 12.28 11.81 9.58
N LEU A 327 12.68 10.99 10.55
CA LEU A 327 13.88 10.15 10.44
C LEU A 327 13.69 9.00 9.43
N GLY A 328 12.54 8.34 9.44
CA GLY A 328 12.19 7.28 8.50
C GLY A 328 12.11 7.79 7.07
N SER A 329 11.47 8.94 6.87
CA SER A 329 11.42 9.57 5.54
C SER A 329 12.81 9.92 5.01
N ILE A 330 13.74 10.45 5.82
CA ILE A 330 15.11 10.72 5.35
C ILE A 330 15.86 9.42 5.03
N LEU A 331 15.78 8.41 5.91
CA LEU A 331 16.43 7.12 5.66
C LEU A 331 15.95 6.52 4.34
N LEU A 332 14.63 6.52 4.13
CA LEU A 332 14.00 6.05 2.91
C LEU A 332 14.47 6.87 1.69
N GLU A 333 14.55 8.19 1.79
CA GLU A 333 15.03 9.06 0.71
C GLU A 333 16.46 8.69 0.28
N LYS A 334 17.36 8.51 1.26
CA LYS A 334 18.76 8.13 0.97
C LYS A 334 18.85 6.72 0.41
N TYR A 335 18.01 5.80 0.87
CA TYR A 335 17.90 4.46 0.30
C TYR A 335 17.40 4.49 -1.14
N ILE A 336 16.33 5.23 -1.43
CA ILE A 336 15.78 5.41 -2.79
C ILE A 336 16.84 5.99 -3.75
N ASN A 337 17.60 6.99 -3.30
CA ASN A 337 18.64 7.62 -4.12
C ASN A 337 19.75 6.64 -4.56
N LEU A 338 19.95 5.55 -3.82
CA LEU A 338 20.82 4.47 -4.27
C LEU A 338 20.28 3.83 -5.55
N PHE A 339 19.00 3.49 -5.61
CA PHE A 339 18.39 2.85 -6.77
C PHE A 339 18.34 3.78 -7.98
N ARG A 340 18.12 5.08 -7.74
CA ARG A 340 18.25 6.12 -8.79
C ARG A 340 19.63 6.16 -9.43
N SER A 341 20.69 5.91 -8.66
CA SER A 341 22.07 5.86 -9.20
C SER A 341 22.31 4.70 -10.18
N TYR A 342 21.44 3.67 -10.17
CA TYR A 342 21.42 2.58 -11.15
C TYR A 342 20.47 2.85 -12.33
N GLY A 343 19.95 4.08 -12.45
CA GLY A 343 19.04 4.47 -13.53
C GLY A 343 17.61 3.95 -13.36
N ILE A 344 17.20 3.63 -12.14
CA ILE A 344 15.83 3.22 -11.81
C ILE A 344 15.07 4.41 -11.22
N SER A 345 13.99 4.81 -11.89
CA SER A 345 13.02 5.78 -11.38
C SER A 345 12.27 5.20 -10.18
N CYS A 346 12.11 6.00 -9.15
CA CYS A 346 11.58 5.60 -7.86
C CYS A 346 10.52 6.58 -7.38
N SER A 347 9.43 6.02 -6.87
CA SER A 347 8.38 6.76 -6.18
C SER A 347 7.98 6.06 -4.88
N THR A 348 7.38 6.81 -3.97
CA THR A 348 6.90 6.31 -2.69
C THR A 348 5.61 7.00 -2.26
N PHE A 349 4.84 6.30 -1.43
CA PHE A 349 3.67 6.84 -0.76
C PHE A 349 4.03 7.63 0.52
N ASP A 350 5.26 7.48 1.06
CA ASP A 350 5.73 8.26 2.19
C ASP A 350 5.63 9.75 1.86
N LEU A 351 4.71 10.46 2.54
CA LEU A 351 4.39 11.85 2.22
C LEU A 351 5.62 12.75 2.32
N GLY A 352 6.55 12.44 3.24
CA GLY A 352 7.85 13.10 3.35
C GLY A 352 8.65 13.13 2.06
N ASN A 353 8.49 12.12 1.21
CA ASN A 353 9.24 11.94 -0.02
C ASN A 353 8.41 12.16 -1.29
N VAL A 354 7.10 12.40 -1.19
CA VAL A 354 6.23 12.70 -2.34
C VAL A 354 6.75 13.87 -3.21
N PRO A 355 7.28 14.99 -2.65
CA PRO A 355 7.85 16.06 -3.47
C PRO A 355 9.01 15.59 -4.36
N SER A 356 9.77 14.57 -3.92
CA SER A 356 10.92 14.03 -4.64
C SER A 356 10.62 12.78 -5.46
N ASN A 357 9.34 12.37 -5.58
CA ASN A 357 8.96 11.27 -6.47
C ASN A 357 9.30 11.60 -7.94
N ASP A 358 9.81 10.60 -8.66
CA ASP A 358 10.17 10.74 -10.08
C ASP A 358 8.94 10.75 -11.01
N GLN A 359 7.78 10.33 -10.50
CA GLN A 359 6.49 10.42 -11.18
C GLN A 359 5.46 11.15 -10.34
N ASP A 360 4.41 11.66 -10.97
CA ASP A 360 3.33 12.39 -10.28
C ASP A 360 2.49 11.52 -9.35
N ILE A 361 2.45 10.21 -9.58
CA ILE A 361 1.80 9.25 -8.70
C ILE A 361 2.81 8.32 -8.03
N CYS A 362 2.54 7.98 -6.77
CA CYS A 362 3.40 7.12 -5.96
C CYS A 362 3.55 5.69 -6.51
N CYS A 363 2.61 5.24 -7.36
CA CYS A 363 2.60 3.88 -7.91
C CYS A 363 3.58 3.65 -9.07
N SER A 364 4.31 4.67 -9.55
CA SER A 364 5.25 4.55 -10.67
C SER A 364 4.62 3.97 -11.94
N VAL A 365 3.43 4.45 -12.32
CA VAL A 365 2.71 4.06 -13.55
C VAL A 365 2.05 5.26 -14.28
N GLY A 366 2.44 6.50 -13.94
CA GLY A 366 1.82 7.70 -14.51
C GLY A 366 2.12 7.90 -16.00
N ASP A 367 3.22 7.30 -16.47
CA ASP A 367 3.64 7.22 -17.88
C ASP A 367 3.00 6.04 -18.64
N TRP A 368 2.34 5.13 -17.92
CA TRP A 368 1.91 3.84 -18.47
C TRP A 368 0.43 3.83 -18.83
N PHE A 369 -0.43 4.27 -17.92
CA PHE A 369 -1.87 4.29 -18.15
C PHE A 369 -2.30 5.59 -18.81
N ARG A 370 -3.30 5.49 -19.70
CA ARG A 370 -3.93 6.64 -20.38
C ARG A 370 -5.06 7.28 -19.58
N GLY A 371 -5.67 6.51 -18.67
CA GLY A 371 -6.79 6.95 -17.83
C GLY A 371 -6.38 7.94 -16.73
N GLY A 372 -7.36 8.42 -15.98
CA GLY A 372 -7.13 9.35 -14.86
C GLY A 372 -6.76 8.66 -13.55
N TRP A 373 -6.64 9.47 -12.50
CA TRP A 373 -6.40 9.03 -11.13
C TRP A 373 -7.36 9.77 -10.20
N ASN A 374 -7.35 9.41 -8.91
CA ASN A 374 -7.95 10.24 -7.88
C ASN A 374 -7.07 11.48 -7.62
N TYR A 375 -7.33 12.54 -8.38
CA TYR A 375 -6.65 13.83 -8.23
C TYR A 375 -6.95 14.51 -6.89
N GLY A 376 -8.11 14.24 -6.30
CA GLY A 376 -8.53 14.76 -5.00
C GLY A 376 -7.96 13.95 -3.82
N CYS A 377 -6.64 13.97 -3.62
CA CYS A 377 -5.99 13.36 -2.45
C CYS A 377 -4.71 14.09 -2.02
N THR A 378 -4.23 13.88 -0.79
CA THR A 378 -3.06 14.61 -0.24
C THR A 378 -1.79 14.42 -1.08
N VAL A 379 -1.54 13.23 -1.64
CA VAL A 379 -0.38 13.00 -2.52
C VAL A 379 -0.42 13.98 -3.69
N MET A 380 -1.57 14.11 -4.36
CA MET A 380 -1.73 15.02 -5.49
C MET A 380 -1.74 16.49 -5.06
N ALA A 381 -2.25 16.82 -3.87
CA ALA A 381 -2.14 18.15 -3.28
C ALA A 381 -0.66 18.57 -3.11
N ILE A 382 0.17 17.71 -2.51
CA ILE A 382 1.61 17.95 -2.33
C ILE A 382 2.30 18.13 -3.69
N ARG A 383 1.95 17.30 -4.69
CA ARG A 383 2.48 17.43 -6.06
C ARG A 383 2.06 18.74 -6.72
N PHE A 384 0.79 19.13 -6.59
CA PHE A 384 0.29 20.39 -7.13
C PHE A 384 1.00 21.60 -6.51
N ILE A 385 1.20 21.61 -5.19
CA ILE A 385 1.95 22.68 -4.50
C ILE A 385 3.41 22.70 -4.97
N THR A 386 4.04 21.52 -5.10
CA THR A 386 5.43 21.38 -5.59
C THR A 386 5.58 21.95 -7.00
N GLN A 387 4.64 21.67 -7.90
CA GLN A 387 4.63 22.14 -9.29
C GLN A 387 4.42 23.67 -9.40
N ASN A 388 3.87 24.33 -8.37
CA ASN A 388 3.70 25.78 -8.32
C ASN A 388 5.00 26.55 -7.96
N GLN A 389 6.13 25.87 -7.81
CA GLN A 389 7.49 26.47 -7.71
C GLN A 389 7.59 27.57 -6.65
N GLY A 390 7.07 27.30 -5.45
CA GLY A 390 7.13 28.21 -4.30
C GLY A 390 6.10 29.34 -4.30
N ARG A 391 5.26 29.45 -5.35
CA ARG A 391 4.11 30.36 -5.31
C ARG A 391 3.09 29.89 -4.29
N PRO A 392 2.43 30.80 -3.54
CA PRO A 392 1.35 30.44 -2.62
C PRO A 392 0.21 29.73 -3.35
N VAL A 393 -0.26 28.63 -2.77
CA VAL A 393 -1.37 27.81 -3.27
C VAL A 393 -2.46 27.75 -2.21
N THR A 394 -3.67 28.16 -2.59
CA THR A 394 -4.85 28.11 -1.73
C THR A 394 -5.62 26.81 -1.94
N TRP A 395 -6.50 26.46 -1.00
CA TRP A 395 -7.41 25.33 -1.17
C TRP A 395 -8.28 25.48 -2.42
N SER A 396 -8.79 26.70 -2.70
CA SER A 396 -9.62 26.95 -3.89
C SER A 396 -8.87 26.62 -5.18
N MET A 397 -7.60 27.02 -5.30
CA MET A 397 -6.78 26.71 -6.49
C MET A 397 -6.63 25.20 -6.69
N TYR A 398 -6.37 24.47 -5.61
CA TYR A 398 -6.27 23.00 -5.68
C TYR A 398 -7.62 22.36 -6.00
N LYS A 399 -8.71 22.82 -5.38
CA LYS A 399 -10.06 22.33 -5.64
C LYS A 399 -10.48 22.53 -7.09
N ASP A 400 -10.21 23.71 -7.65
CA ASP A 400 -10.50 24.02 -9.06
C ASP A 400 -9.69 23.10 -9.98
N TRP A 401 -8.41 22.91 -9.70
CA TRP A 401 -7.56 21.94 -10.44
C TRP A 401 -8.09 20.50 -10.32
N VAL A 402 -8.54 20.06 -9.16
CA VAL A 402 -9.16 18.73 -8.99
C VAL A 402 -10.44 18.63 -9.82
N TYR A 403 -11.26 19.68 -9.86
CA TYR A 403 -12.47 19.73 -10.68
C TYR A 403 -12.15 19.63 -12.18
N GLU A 404 -11.14 20.34 -12.68
CA GLU A 404 -10.66 20.21 -14.07
C GLU A 404 -10.26 18.78 -14.44
N HIS A 405 -9.84 17.98 -13.45
CA HIS A 405 -9.47 16.58 -13.61
C HIS A 405 -10.58 15.58 -13.21
N GLY A 406 -11.84 16.01 -13.24
CA GLY A 406 -13.03 15.20 -13.00
C GLY A 406 -13.63 15.31 -11.60
N GLY A 407 -13.01 16.06 -10.70
CA GLY A 407 -13.48 16.34 -9.35
C GLY A 407 -13.22 15.22 -8.33
N PHE A 408 -13.51 15.51 -7.06
CA PHE A 408 -13.38 14.54 -5.97
C PHE A 408 -14.32 13.33 -6.17
N LEU A 409 -13.88 12.14 -5.76
CA LEU A 409 -14.68 10.91 -5.92
C LEU A 409 -15.99 10.96 -5.11
N THR A 410 -16.01 11.63 -3.96
CA THR A 410 -17.19 11.87 -3.13
C THR A 410 -17.05 13.19 -2.37
N ASP A 411 -18.15 13.80 -1.94
CA ASP A 411 -18.13 15.02 -1.11
C ASP A 411 -17.46 14.76 0.26
N ALA A 412 -17.66 13.57 0.83
CA ALA A 412 -17.00 13.17 2.07
C ALA A 412 -15.48 13.07 1.90
N LEU A 413 -15.01 12.64 0.73
CA LEU A 413 -13.58 12.61 0.41
C LEU A 413 -13.02 14.04 0.29
N GLU A 414 -13.75 14.95 -0.36
CA GLU A 414 -13.36 16.37 -0.43
C GLU A 414 -13.19 16.95 0.97
N GLN A 415 -14.18 16.77 1.84
CA GLN A 415 -14.12 17.24 3.22
C GLN A 415 -12.93 16.64 3.97
N GLU A 416 -12.64 15.35 3.79
CA GLU A 416 -11.50 14.72 4.44
C GLU A 416 -10.16 15.29 3.98
N VAL A 417 -9.99 15.48 2.67
CA VAL A 417 -8.76 16.07 2.11
C VAL A 417 -8.61 17.52 2.54
N HIS A 418 -9.72 18.27 2.66
CA HIS A 418 -9.73 19.63 3.21
C HIS A 418 -9.30 19.68 4.68
N ARG A 419 -9.74 18.72 5.50
CA ARG A 419 -9.27 18.58 6.89
C ARG A 419 -7.76 18.31 6.93
N LEU A 420 -7.28 17.35 6.14
CA LEU A 420 -5.86 17.01 6.06
C LEU A 420 -5.00 18.18 5.54
N TRP A 421 -5.53 18.97 4.61
CA TRP A 421 -4.93 20.22 4.12
C TRP A 421 -4.71 21.22 5.26
N ASN A 422 -5.66 21.30 6.20
CA ASN A 422 -5.64 22.20 7.35
C ASN A 422 -5.00 21.59 8.61
N MET A 423 -4.24 20.49 8.46
CA MET A 423 -3.60 19.76 9.56
C MET A 423 -4.60 19.25 10.63
N GLU A 424 -5.82 18.94 10.22
CA GLU A 424 -6.84 18.30 11.06
C GLU A 424 -6.92 16.78 10.80
N GLY A 425 -7.59 16.06 11.68
CA GLY A 425 -7.80 14.61 11.53
C GLY A 425 -6.52 13.80 11.78
N ASN A 426 -6.25 12.80 10.93
CA ASN A 426 -5.01 12.03 11.03
C ASN A 426 -3.86 12.78 10.36
N ILE A 427 -3.20 13.62 11.16
CA ILE A 427 -2.13 14.50 10.68
C ILE A 427 -0.97 13.77 10.00
N ALA A 428 -0.79 12.45 10.19
CA ALA A 428 0.18 11.64 9.46
C ALA A 428 0.00 11.73 7.93
N TYR A 429 -1.24 11.97 7.48
CA TYR A 429 -1.57 12.12 6.06
C TYR A 429 -1.81 13.57 5.63
N SER A 430 -1.33 14.54 6.41
CA SER A 430 -1.44 15.98 6.10
C SER A 430 -0.42 16.42 5.05
N VAL A 431 -0.75 17.49 4.31
CA VAL A 431 0.16 18.20 3.39
C VAL A 431 1.46 18.62 4.09
N ALA A 432 1.39 18.94 5.38
CA ALA A 432 2.53 19.35 6.19
C ALA A 432 3.69 18.33 6.26
N TRP A 433 3.43 17.06 5.94
CA TRP A 433 4.47 16.03 5.92
C TRP A 433 5.37 16.10 4.70
N GLY A 434 4.93 16.70 3.59
CA GLY A 434 5.77 16.86 2.41
C GLY A 434 7.05 17.63 2.72
N ALA A 435 8.20 17.11 2.30
CA ALA A 435 9.45 17.85 2.41
C ALA A 435 9.33 19.22 1.73
N GLY A 436 9.80 20.27 2.42
CA GLY A 436 9.72 21.64 1.93
C GLY A 436 8.33 22.26 1.93
N MET A 437 7.29 21.60 2.45
CA MET A 437 5.95 22.18 2.57
C MET A 437 5.92 23.17 3.73
N ILE A 438 5.63 24.44 3.43
CA ILE A 438 5.58 25.51 4.42
C ILE A 438 4.24 26.26 4.37
N PRO A 439 3.64 26.58 5.54
CA PRO A 439 2.51 27.49 5.59
C PRO A 439 3.00 28.93 5.37
N VAL A 440 2.40 29.65 4.42
CA VAL A 440 2.77 31.03 4.07
C VAL A 440 1.65 32.04 4.31
N GLY A 441 0.49 31.58 4.77
CA GLY A 441 -0.64 32.42 5.08
C GLY A 441 -1.87 31.62 5.49
N TRP A 442 -2.99 32.34 5.65
CA TRP A 442 -4.29 31.78 5.98
C TRP A 442 -5.37 32.59 5.26
N ASP A 443 -6.32 31.92 4.60
CA ASP A 443 -7.49 32.52 3.96
C ASP A 443 -8.80 31.96 4.53
N ARG A 444 -9.94 32.21 3.88
CA ARG A 444 -11.26 31.74 4.36
C ARG A 444 -11.39 30.21 4.36
N ASP A 445 -10.65 29.53 3.49
CA ASP A 445 -10.67 28.10 3.26
C ASP A 445 -9.52 27.38 4.00
N GLY A 446 -8.63 28.14 4.65
CA GLY A 446 -7.68 27.67 5.64
C GLY A 446 -6.22 28.00 5.32
N ILE A 447 -5.31 27.06 5.55
CA ILE A 447 -3.87 27.25 5.34
C ILE A 447 -3.56 27.50 3.87
N VAL A 448 -2.72 28.49 3.59
CA VAL A 448 -2.10 28.71 2.28
C VAL A 448 -0.71 28.09 2.30
N TRP A 449 -0.42 27.19 1.37
CA TRP A 449 0.83 26.44 1.31
C TRP A 449 1.76 26.96 0.22
N ALA A 450 3.07 26.82 0.43
CA ALA A 450 4.08 26.94 -0.61
C ALA A 450 5.11 25.81 -0.46
N HIS A 451 5.85 25.53 -1.54
CA HIS A 451 6.96 24.58 -1.52
C HIS A 451 8.30 25.32 -1.57
N LEU A 452 9.10 25.17 -0.51
CA LEU A 452 10.46 25.68 -0.39
C LEU A 452 11.41 24.50 -0.11
N PRO A 453 12.10 23.96 -1.13
CA PRO A 453 12.94 22.76 -0.99
C PRO A 453 14.01 22.85 0.09
N GLU A 454 14.49 24.05 0.39
CA GLU A 454 15.52 24.31 1.39
C GLU A 454 14.99 24.22 2.83
N ALA A 455 13.67 24.39 3.03
CA ALA A 455 13.02 24.33 4.33
C ALA A 455 12.65 22.88 4.70
N ASP A 456 13.65 22.02 4.85
CA ASP A 456 13.46 20.63 5.22
C ASP A 456 13.68 20.39 6.72
N SER A 457 12.60 20.48 7.48
CA SER A 457 12.59 20.23 8.94
C SER A 457 13.03 18.82 9.34
N ARG A 458 13.15 17.88 8.38
CA ARG A 458 13.70 16.54 8.62
C ARG A 458 15.23 16.63 8.78
N ILE A 459 15.90 17.43 7.95
CA ILE A 459 17.35 17.64 8.01
C ILE A 459 17.73 18.34 9.32
N GLU A 460 16.97 19.35 9.71
CA GLU A 460 17.16 20.05 10.99
C GLU A 460 17.11 19.09 12.19
N LEU A 461 16.14 18.15 12.18
CA LEU A 461 16.05 17.11 13.21
C LEU A 461 17.29 16.22 13.23
N LEU A 462 17.76 15.77 12.06
CA LEU A 462 18.94 14.90 11.97
C LEU A 462 20.20 15.58 12.52
N GLU A 463 20.44 16.84 12.17
CA GLU A 463 21.60 17.59 12.65
C GLU A 463 21.51 17.85 14.17
N SER A 464 20.30 18.11 14.70
CA SER A 464 20.08 18.23 16.15
C SER A 464 20.41 16.92 16.89
N LEU A 465 19.94 15.78 16.38
CA LEU A 465 20.23 14.46 16.97
C LEU A 465 21.73 14.11 16.89
N LYS A 466 22.39 14.45 15.78
CA LYS A 466 23.83 14.27 15.59
C LYS A 466 24.66 15.12 16.56
N ALA A 467 24.22 16.34 16.86
CA ALA A 467 24.87 17.18 17.87
C ALA A 467 24.71 16.59 19.29
N GLY A 468 23.57 15.98 19.58
CA GLY A 468 23.31 15.27 20.84
C GLY A 468 24.25 14.07 21.08
N LEU A 469 24.57 13.30 20.04
CA LEU A 469 25.49 12.15 20.12
C LEU A 469 26.96 12.49 20.38
N LYS A 470 27.35 13.77 20.20
CA LYS A 470 28.71 14.25 20.47
C LYS A 470 28.93 14.67 21.93
N ARG A 471 27.84 14.75 22.72
CA ARG A 471 27.85 15.01 24.16
C ARG A 471 27.73 13.69 24.90
#